data_AF-A0A8F6Y9M5-F1
#
_entry.id   AF-A0A8F6Y9M5-F1
#
_cell.length_a   1.000
_cell.length_b   1.000
_cell.length_c   1.000
_cell.angle_alpha   90.00
_cell.angle_beta   90.00
_cell.angle_gamma   90.00
#
_symmetry.space_group_name_H-M   'P 1'
#
loop_
_entity.id
_entity.type
_entity.pdbx_description
1 polymer ?
#
loop_
_entity_poly.entity_id
_entity_poly.type
_entity_poly.pdbx_seq_one_letter_code
_entity_poly.pdbx_strand_id
1 'polypeptide(L)'
;MSAPQTNISASAHLLTEIVNQIGRILRKEAALAKAEVGENLSRAGAGIGMLVGAALLGLVALFAFAGAAVAALVSLAGWPVYWAALAVGGVLVLIAIILAMKGKNDLKPERLMPDRSISNVKRDVAAVKESINA
;
A
#
# COMPACT_ATOMS: atom_id res chain seq x y z
N MET A 1 25.57 21.90 -66.17
CA MET A 1 25.00 20.59 -65.76
C MET A 1 25.63 20.24 -64.42
N SER A 2 25.01 20.68 -63.32
CA SER A 2 25.60 20.65 -61.97
C SER A 2 24.89 19.56 -61.16
N ALA A 3 25.64 18.58 -60.67
CA ALA A 3 25.13 17.35 -60.07
C ALA A 3 24.35 17.58 -58.74
N PRO A 4 23.32 16.77 -58.44
CA PRO A 4 22.55 16.88 -57.20
C PRO A 4 23.35 16.27 -56.03
N GLN A 5 23.86 17.10 -55.13
CA GLN A 5 24.59 16.67 -53.92
C GLN A 5 23.74 16.86 -52.65
N THR A 6 22.64 16.11 -52.48
CA THR A 6 21.84 16.14 -51.24
C THR A 6 21.01 14.87 -51.05
N ASN A 7 21.55 13.82 -50.41
CA ASN A 7 20.70 12.71 -49.95
C ASN A 7 21.21 12.06 -48.65
N ILE A 8 22.52 11.84 -48.50
CA ILE A 8 23.08 11.17 -47.32
C ILE A 8 22.93 12.02 -46.04
N SER A 9 23.05 13.35 -46.16
CA SER A 9 22.84 14.29 -45.04
C SER A 9 21.37 14.35 -44.58
N ALA A 10 20.42 14.20 -45.51
CA ALA A 10 19.00 14.18 -45.19
C ALA A 10 18.60 12.90 -44.42
N SER A 11 19.13 11.74 -44.83
CA SER A 11 18.91 10.46 -44.13
C SER A 11 19.49 10.45 -42.72
N ALA A 12 20.70 11.01 -42.55
CA ALA A 12 21.36 11.16 -41.25
C ALA A 12 20.60 12.13 -40.32
N HIS A 13 20.04 13.21 -40.87
CA HIS A 13 19.23 14.17 -40.14
C HIS A 13 17.90 13.54 -39.63
N LEU A 14 17.24 12.71 -40.44
CA LEU A 14 15.99 12.03 -40.04
C LEU A 14 16.23 11.00 -38.92
N LEU A 15 17.32 10.23 -38.99
CA LEU A 15 17.72 9.31 -37.92
C LEU A 15 17.97 10.07 -36.61
N THR A 16 18.62 11.22 -36.69
CA THR A 16 18.89 12.08 -35.52
C THR A 16 17.60 12.62 -34.92
N GLU A 17 16.63 13.04 -35.75
CA GLU A 17 15.33 13.52 -35.29
C GLU A 17 14.49 12.42 -34.62
N ILE A 18 14.52 11.19 -35.14
CA ILE A 18 13.83 10.03 -34.55
C ILE A 18 14.42 9.68 -33.17
N VAL A 19 15.75 9.61 -33.05
CA VAL A 19 16.42 9.36 -31.76
C VAL A 19 16.06 10.45 -30.75
N ASN A 20 16.04 11.72 -31.18
CA ASN A 20 15.62 12.84 -30.35
C ASN A 20 14.13 12.77 -29.97
N GLN A 21 13.24 12.32 -30.86
CA GLN A 21 11.83 12.08 -30.55
C GLN A 21 11.64 10.97 -29.51
N ILE A 22 12.32 9.84 -29.66
CA ILE A 22 12.28 8.74 -28.69
C ILE A 22 12.76 9.24 -27.32
N GLY A 23 13.87 9.97 -27.27
CA GLY A 23 14.36 10.58 -26.03
C GLY A 23 13.36 11.54 -25.38
N ARG A 24 12.63 12.33 -26.17
CA ARG A 24 11.56 13.22 -25.69
C ARG A 24 10.38 12.43 -25.09
N ILE A 25 9.95 11.35 -25.74
CA ILE A 25 8.86 10.49 -25.25
C ILE A 25 9.26 9.83 -23.93
N LEU A 26 10.45 9.23 -23.85
CA LEU A 26 10.93 8.57 -22.64
C LEU A 26 11.01 9.54 -21.45
N ARG A 27 11.54 10.75 -21.67
CA ARG A 27 11.57 11.79 -20.63
C ARG A 27 10.17 12.21 -20.19
N LYS A 28 9.23 12.31 -21.13
CA LYS A 28 7.84 12.65 -20.85
C LYS A 28 7.16 11.56 -20.02
N GLU A 29 7.30 10.29 -20.41
CA GLU A 29 6.73 9.17 -19.64
C GLU A 29 7.38 9.04 -18.27
N ALA A 30 8.70 9.22 -18.16
CA ALA A 30 9.37 9.25 -16.86
C ALA A 30 8.86 10.39 -15.97
N ALA A 31 8.64 11.57 -16.54
CA ALA A 31 8.06 12.71 -15.82
C ALA A 31 6.62 12.44 -15.38
N LEU A 32 5.80 11.83 -16.25
CA LEU A 32 4.43 11.47 -15.96
C LEU A 32 4.36 10.38 -14.87
N ALA A 33 5.13 9.30 -15.01
CA ALA A 33 5.22 8.25 -14.01
C ALA A 33 5.68 8.80 -12.66
N LYS A 34 6.65 9.73 -12.65
CA LYS A 34 7.09 10.40 -11.42
C LYS A 34 5.97 11.24 -10.79
N ALA A 35 5.18 11.95 -11.60
CA ALA A 35 4.04 12.72 -11.12
C ALA A 35 2.95 11.81 -10.53
N GLU A 36 2.59 10.73 -11.22
CA GLU A 36 1.59 9.76 -10.77
C GLU A 36 2.03 9.03 -9.50
N VAL A 37 3.29 8.60 -9.42
CA VAL A 37 3.87 8.04 -8.20
C VAL A 37 3.81 9.06 -7.06
N GLY A 38 4.16 10.33 -7.31
CA GLY A 38 4.07 11.39 -6.30
C GLY A 38 2.66 11.62 -5.79
N GLU A 39 1.67 11.65 -6.69
CA GLU A 39 0.26 11.81 -6.32
C GLU A 39 -0.25 10.60 -5.54
N ASN A 40 0.08 9.38 -5.98
CA ASN A 40 -0.26 8.14 -5.29
C ASN A 40 0.35 8.10 -3.89
N LEU A 41 1.62 8.51 -3.73
CA LEU A 41 2.27 8.61 -2.42
C LEU A 41 1.60 9.65 -1.52
N SER A 42 1.22 10.81 -2.07
CA SER A 42 0.53 11.85 -1.31
C SER A 42 -0.84 11.37 -0.81
N ARG A 43 -1.63 10.75 -1.69
CA ARG A 43 -2.94 10.16 -1.33
C ARG A 43 -2.79 9.04 -0.31
N ALA A 44 -1.82 8.15 -0.49
CA ALA A 44 -1.52 7.10 0.47
C ALA A 44 -1.08 7.68 1.83
N GLY A 45 -0.23 8.70 1.83
CA GLY A 45 0.24 9.39 3.03
C GLY A 45 -0.90 10.08 3.79
N ALA A 46 -1.80 10.77 3.08
CA ALA A 46 -3.00 11.35 3.67
C ALA A 46 -3.91 10.28 4.27
N GLY A 47 -4.14 9.18 3.55
CA GLY A 47 -4.93 8.03 4.04
C GLY A 47 -4.33 7.40 5.30
N ILE A 48 -3.01 7.16 5.31
CA ILE A 48 -2.30 6.65 6.49
C ILE A 48 -2.42 7.65 7.65
N GLY A 49 -2.27 8.95 7.39
CA GLY A 49 -2.44 10.00 8.40
C GLY A 49 -3.84 10.00 9.02
N MET A 50 -4.89 9.87 8.20
CA MET A 50 -6.28 9.75 8.68
C MET A 50 -6.48 8.49 9.53
N LEU A 51 -5.93 7.34 9.12
CA LEU A 51 -6.02 6.10 9.89
C LEU A 51 -5.31 6.19 11.24
N VAL A 52 -4.12 6.79 11.28
CA VAL A 52 -3.39 7.03 12.53
C VAL A 52 -4.18 7.98 13.43
N GLY A 53 -4.70 9.08 12.88
CA GLY A 53 -5.54 10.03 13.63
C GLY A 53 -6.80 9.37 14.19
N ALA A 54 -7.48 8.54 13.39
CA ALA A 54 -8.65 7.78 13.83
C ALA A 54 -8.30 6.76 14.93
N ALA A 55 -7.16 6.08 14.83
CA ALA A 55 -6.70 5.15 15.86
C ALA A 55 -6.41 5.87 17.19
N LEU A 56 -5.78 7.05 17.16
CA LEU A 56 -5.51 7.85 18.35
C LEU A 56 -6.80 8.37 19.00
N LEU A 57 -7.72 8.95 18.21
CA LEU A 57 -9.02 9.39 18.72
C LEU A 57 -9.85 8.23 19.26
N GLY A 58 -9.83 7.09 18.55
CA GLY A 58 -10.47 5.85 19.00
C GLY A 58 -9.90 5.36 20.32
N LEU A 59 -8.58 5.46 20.54
CA LEU A 59 -7.95 5.10 21.80
C LEU A 59 -8.38 6.01 22.96
N VAL A 60 -8.45 7.32 22.74
CA VAL A 60 -8.96 8.27 23.75
C VAL A 60 -10.43 7.99 24.08
N ALA A 61 -11.26 7.78 23.07
CA ALA A 61 -12.67 7.42 23.25
C ALA A 61 -12.82 6.08 23.99
N LEU A 62 -11.96 5.10 23.70
CA LEU A 62 -11.95 3.81 24.38
C LEU A 62 -11.68 3.96 25.88
N PHE A 63 -10.71 4.80 26.28
CA PHE A 63 -10.48 5.07 27.71
C PHE A 63 -11.66 5.79 28.36
N ALA A 64 -12.25 6.77 27.69
CA ALA A 64 -13.43 7.47 28.19
C ALA A 64 -14.61 6.50 28.40
N PHE A 65 -14.89 5.62 27.43
CA PHE A 65 -15.94 4.62 27.54
C PHE A 65 -15.63 3.52 28.55
N ALA A 66 -14.38 3.08 28.68
CA ALA A 66 -13.98 2.14 29.72
C ALA A 66 -14.22 2.74 31.11
N GLY A 67 -13.82 4.00 31.33
CA GLY A 67 -14.10 4.73 32.56
C GLY A 67 -15.61 4.87 32.83
N ALA A 68 -16.39 5.23 31.80
CA ALA A 68 -17.84 5.32 31.91
C ALA A 68 -18.49 3.96 32.25
N ALA A 69 -18.03 2.86 31.66
CA ALA A 69 -18.52 1.53 31.97
C ALA A 69 -18.22 1.11 33.41
N VAL A 70 -17.00 1.39 33.89
CA VAL A 70 -16.64 1.15 35.30
C VAL A 70 -17.51 2.00 36.22
N ALA A 71 -17.66 3.29 35.93
CA ALA A 71 -18.50 4.19 36.71
C ALA A 71 -19.96 3.71 36.75
N ALA A 72 -20.50 3.25 35.63
CA ALA A 72 -21.85 2.70 35.55
C ALA A 72 -22.02 1.42 36.40
N LEU A 73 -21.05 0.50 36.36
CA LEU A 73 -21.10 -0.70 37.21
C LEU A 73 -21.04 -0.35 38.71
N VAL A 74 -20.25 0.65 39.08
CA VAL A 74 -20.17 1.12 40.47
C VAL A 74 -21.47 1.80 40.89
N SER A 75 -22.00 2.74 40.11
CA SER A 75 -23.13 3.59 40.51
C SER A 75 -24.49 2.95 40.32
N LEU A 76 -24.69 2.14 39.27
CA LEU A 76 -25.97 1.50 38.98
C LEU A 76 -26.06 0.08 39.53
N ALA A 77 -24.97 -0.70 39.46
CA ALA A 77 -24.97 -2.10 39.92
C ALA A 77 -24.40 -2.27 41.33
N GLY A 78 -23.89 -1.21 41.97
CA GLY A 78 -23.35 -1.24 43.33
C GLY A 78 -22.05 -2.02 43.47
N TRP A 79 -21.34 -2.26 42.36
CA TRP A 79 -20.09 -3.03 42.41
C TRP A 79 -18.97 -2.26 43.11
N PRO A 80 -18.09 -2.94 43.87
CA PRO A 80 -16.85 -2.34 44.32
C PRO A 80 -15.97 -1.93 43.13
N VAL A 81 -15.35 -0.76 43.21
CA VAL A 81 -14.58 -0.15 42.10
C VAL A 81 -13.53 -1.09 41.49
N TYR A 82 -12.85 -1.87 42.33
CA TYR A 82 -11.80 -2.79 41.89
C TYR A 82 -12.36 -3.96 41.07
N TRP A 83 -13.52 -4.51 41.43
CA TRP A 83 -14.17 -5.57 40.66
C TRP A 83 -14.77 -5.07 39.35
N ALA A 84 -15.34 -3.85 39.36
CA ALA A 84 -15.85 -3.22 38.15
C ALA A 84 -14.71 -2.96 37.14
N ALA A 85 -13.59 -2.40 37.60
CA ALA A 85 -12.40 -2.17 36.79
C ALA A 85 -11.82 -3.47 36.24
N LEU A 86 -11.74 -4.52 37.06
CA LEU A 86 -11.22 -5.82 36.64
C LEU A 86 -12.12 -6.48 35.57
N ALA A 87 -13.45 -6.38 35.72
CA ALA A 87 -14.39 -6.93 34.75
C ALA A 87 -14.28 -6.21 33.39
N VAL A 88 -14.33 -4.88 33.38
CA VAL A 88 -14.22 -4.09 32.14
C VAL A 88 -12.84 -4.28 31.51
N GLY A 89 -11.78 -4.20 32.30
CA GLY A 89 -10.41 -4.44 31.82
C GLY A 89 -10.23 -5.85 31.26
N GLY A 90 -10.79 -6.87 31.91
CA GLY A 90 -10.76 -8.25 31.45
C GLY A 90 -11.43 -8.41 30.08
N VAL A 91 -12.60 -7.80 29.87
CA VAL A 91 -13.29 -7.81 28.56
C VAL A 91 -12.43 -7.12 27.49
N LEU A 92 -11.83 -5.96 27.80
CA LEU A 92 -10.97 -5.25 26.85
C LEU A 92 -9.71 -6.04 26.49
N VAL A 93 -9.09 -6.74 27.45
CA VAL A 93 -7.94 -7.62 27.20
C VAL A 93 -8.33 -8.78 26.29
N LEU A 94 -9.50 -9.41 26.50
CA LEU A 94 -9.99 -10.47 25.62
C LEU A 94 -10.17 -9.97 24.19
N ILE A 95 -10.80 -8.81 24.01
CA ILE A 95 -10.97 -8.18 22.69
C ILE A 95 -9.60 -7.89 22.06
N ALA A 96 -8.65 -7.35 22.83
CA ALA A 96 -7.30 -7.04 22.36
C ALA A 96 -6.55 -8.28 21.88
N ILE A 97 -6.64 -9.40 22.60
CA ILE A 97 -6.04 -10.68 22.19
C ILE A 97 -6.64 -11.15 20.86
N ILE A 98 -7.97 -11.13 20.71
CA ILE A 98 -8.65 -11.53 19.46
C ILE A 98 -8.19 -10.66 18.29
N LEU A 99 -8.16 -9.34 18.47
CA LEU A 99 -7.71 -8.40 17.44
C LEU A 99 -6.23 -8.62 17.10
N ALA A 100 -5.36 -8.85 18.08
CA ALA A 100 -3.94 -9.13 17.86
C ALA A 100 -3.74 -10.44 17.09
N MET A 101 -4.49 -11.49 17.42
CA MET A 101 -4.43 -12.78 16.71
C MET A 101 -4.89 -12.62 15.26
N LYS A 102 -6.01 -11.92 15.03
CA LYS A 102 -6.54 -11.68 13.70
C LYS A 102 -5.58 -10.81 12.87
N GLY A 103 -5.13 -9.68 13.41
CA GLY A 103 -4.17 -8.80 12.75
C GLY A 103 -2.86 -9.52 12.40
N LYS A 104 -2.30 -10.30 13.33
CA LYS A 104 -1.13 -11.15 13.05
C LYS A 104 -1.39 -12.14 11.92
N ASN A 105 -2.58 -12.74 11.85
CA ASN A 105 -2.93 -13.69 10.80
C ASN A 105 -3.11 -13.03 9.43
N ASP A 106 -3.65 -11.81 9.42
CA ASP A 106 -3.90 -11.06 8.18
C ASP A 106 -2.61 -10.45 7.61
N LEU A 107 -1.62 -10.16 8.46
CA LEU A 107 -0.28 -9.69 8.07
C LEU A 107 0.69 -10.80 7.68
N LYS A 108 0.25 -12.06 7.62
CA LYS A 108 1.09 -13.18 7.19
C LYS A 108 1.53 -13.01 5.74
N PRO A 109 2.81 -13.24 5.40
CA PRO A 109 3.32 -13.12 4.03
C PRO A 109 2.48 -13.91 3.03
N GLU A 110 2.00 -15.10 3.41
CA GLU A 110 1.17 -15.95 2.55
C GLU A 110 -0.19 -15.33 2.20
N ARG A 111 -0.70 -14.38 3.01
CA ARG A 111 -1.95 -13.64 2.74
C ARG A 111 -1.71 -12.30 2.05
N LEU A 112 -0.50 -11.77 2.15
CA LEU A 112 -0.09 -10.52 1.50
C LEU A 112 0.48 -10.75 0.09
N MET A 113 0.93 -11.97 -0.18
CA MET A 113 1.37 -12.39 -1.51
C MET A 113 0.16 -12.69 -2.42
N PRO A 114 0.05 -12.06 -3.60
CA PRO A 114 -1.00 -12.40 -4.54
C PRO A 114 -0.70 -13.78 -5.15
N ASP A 115 -1.42 -14.81 -4.71
CA ASP A 115 -1.29 -16.20 -5.19
C ASP A 115 -1.31 -16.30 -6.72
N ARG A 116 -2.20 -15.52 -7.35
CA ARG A 116 -2.38 -15.48 -8.81
C ARG A 116 -1.14 -14.94 -9.53
N SER A 117 -0.56 -13.85 -9.03
CA SER A 117 0.62 -13.21 -9.64
C SER A 117 1.85 -14.11 -9.57
N ILE A 118 2.03 -14.83 -8.45
CA ILE A 118 3.13 -15.79 -8.29
C ILE A 118 2.94 -17.00 -9.21
N SER A 119 1.70 -17.48 -9.37
CA SER A 119 1.40 -18.59 -10.27
C SER A 119 1.68 -18.25 -11.73
N ASN A 120 1.36 -17.02 -12.16
CA ASN A 120 1.61 -16.55 -13.52
C ASN A 120 3.11 -16.41 -13.79
N VAL A 121 3.87 -15.77 -12.88
CA VAL A 121 5.33 -15.65 -13.01
C VAL A 121 6.01 -17.02 -13.06
N LYS A 122 5.56 -18.00 -12.24
CA LYS A 122 6.08 -19.37 -12.31
C LYS A 122 5.80 -20.05 -13.66
N ARG A 123 4.62 -19.82 -14.23
CA ARG A 123 4.24 -20.33 -15.56
C ARG A 123 5.09 -19.71 -16.67
N ASP A 124 5.29 -18.40 -16.60
CA ASP A 124 6.08 -17.67 -17.59
C ASP A 124 7.56 -18.09 -17.55
N VAL A 125 8.12 -18.28 -16.35
CA VAL A 125 9.48 -18.82 -16.17
C VAL A 125 9.59 -20.26 -16.67
N ALA A 126 8.58 -21.09 -16.45
CA ALA A 126 8.56 -22.46 -16.95
C ALA A 126 8.54 -22.51 -18.49
N ALA A 127 7.73 -21.68 -19.14
CA ALA A 127 7.65 -21.59 -20.60
C ALA A 127 8.99 -21.15 -21.23
N VAL A 128 9.67 -20.17 -20.62
CA VAL A 128 11.00 -19.73 -21.07
C VAL A 128 12.03 -20.85 -20.91
N LYS A 129 11.99 -21.60 -19.81
CA LYS A 129 12.92 -22.71 -19.57
C LYS A 129 12.72 -23.87 -20.55
N GLU A 130 11.47 -24.12 -20.93
CA GLU A 130 11.11 -25.13 -21.93
C GLU A 130 11.60 -24.72 -23.34
N SER A 131 11.51 -23.43 -23.69
CA SER A 131 12.04 -22.92 -24.98
C SER A 131 13.57 -22.92 -25.10
N ILE A 132 14.31 -23.01 -23.99
CA ILE A 132 15.78 -23.08 -24.01
C ILE A 132 16.26 -24.53 -24.11
N ASN A 133 15.42 -25.49 -23.70
CA ASN A 133 15.71 -26.93 -23.74
C ASN A 133 15.10 -27.65 -24.95
N ALA A 134 14.37 -26.95 -25.82
CA ALA A 134 13.80 -27.42 -27.07
C ALA A 134 14.63 -26.94 -28.27
#